data_AF-A0A9D9VRL1-F1
#
_entry.id   AF-A0A9D9VRL1-F1
#
_cell.length_a   1.000
_cell.length_b   1.000
_cell.length_c   1.000
_cell.angle_alpha   90.00
_cell.angle_beta   90.00
_cell.angle_gamma   90.00
#
_symmetry.space_group_name_H-M   'P 1'
#
loop_
_entity.id
_entity.type
_entity.pdbx_description
1 polymer ?
#
loop_
_entity_poly.entity_id
_entity_poly.type
_entity_poly.pdbx_seq_one_letter_code
_entity_poly.pdbx_strand_id
1 'polypeptide(L)'
;MSEDTIINGPSKSDLFTEFPLPVNRKKRLIFHVVPKNGNHSIEVHGLVMSMEMEDGSGESWNISGYTGNNKRFKAYYRTNRRTGVYQIID
;
A
#
# COMPACT_ATOMS: atom_id res chain seq x y z
N MET A 1 9.09 14.26 7.44
CA MET A 1 8.28 13.32 6.64
C MET A 1 7.06 12.95 7.46
N SER A 2 5.85 13.07 6.91
CA SER A 2 4.61 12.72 7.62
C SER A 2 4.19 11.30 7.26
N GLU A 3 3.89 10.50 8.27
CA GLU A 3 3.31 9.17 8.13
C GLU A 3 1.79 9.28 8.18
N ASP A 4 1.12 8.80 7.14
CA ASP A 4 -0.33 8.74 7.05
C ASP A 4 -0.80 7.35 7.49
N THR A 5 -1.97 7.27 8.13
CA THR A 5 -2.49 6.00 8.65
C THR A 5 -3.42 5.35 7.64
N ILE A 6 -3.13 4.12 7.20
CA ILE A 6 -4.06 3.33 6.39
C ILE A 6 -5.16 2.81 7.31
N ILE A 7 -6.40 3.24 7.06
CA ILE A 7 -7.59 2.80 7.80
C ILE A 7 -8.38 1.72 7.07
N ASN A 8 -8.22 1.64 5.74
CA ASN A 8 -8.81 0.60 4.91
C ASN A 8 -7.98 0.44 3.63
N GLY A 9 -7.32 -0.69 3.47
CA GLY A 9 -6.54 -1.02 2.27
C GLY A 9 -7.17 -2.13 1.42
N PRO A 10 -6.47 -2.61 0.39
CA PRO A 10 -6.94 -3.69 -0.48
C PRO A 10 -7.12 -5.02 0.26
N SER A 11 -8.09 -5.84 -0.13
CA SER A 11 -8.23 -7.16 0.49
C SER A 11 -7.02 -8.06 0.21
N LYS A 12 -6.86 -9.13 0.99
CA LYS A 12 -5.81 -10.13 0.74
C LYS A 12 -5.94 -10.70 -0.67
N SER A 13 -7.15 -11.04 -1.10
CA SER A 13 -7.41 -11.39 -2.50
C SER A 13 -6.94 -10.28 -3.42
N ASP A 14 -7.36 -9.02 -3.25
CA ASP A 14 -6.95 -7.93 -4.16
C ASP A 14 -5.44 -7.79 -4.28
N LEU A 15 -4.65 -8.09 -3.24
CA LEU A 15 -3.18 -8.13 -3.31
C LEU A 15 -2.64 -9.27 -4.18
N PHE A 16 -3.34 -10.40 -4.27
CA PHE A 16 -2.90 -11.62 -4.98
C PHE A 16 -3.69 -11.98 -6.25
N THR A 17 -4.86 -11.36 -6.51
CA THR A 17 -5.76 -11.70 -7.65
C THR A 17 -5.14 -11.47 -9.03
N GLU A 18 -3.92 -10.94 -9.12
CA GLU A 18 -3.21 -10.72 -10.39
C GLU A 18 -1.79 -11.32 -10.42
N PHE A 19 -1.49 -12.27 -9.52
CA PHE A 19 -0.19 -12.92 -9.44
C PHE A 19 -0.08 -14.30 -10.16
N PRO A 20 -0.59 -14.53 -11.40
CA PRO A 20 -0.08 -15.63 -12.21
C PRO A 20 0.96 -15.12 -13.23
N LEU A 21 2.23 -15.46 -12.99
CA LEU A 21 3.33 -15.60 -13.99
C LEU A 21 3.91 -14.30 -14.62
N PRO A 22 5.16 -14.36 -15.15
CA PRO A 22 6.18 -13.36 -14.87
C PRO A 22 6.12 -12.12 -15.76
N VAL A 23 6.80 -11.07 -15.28
CA VAL A 23 7.24 -9.85 -15.98
C VAL A 23 6.24 -8.67 -15.94
N ASN A 24 6.53 -7.72 -15.05
CA ASN A 24 6.21 -6.28 -15.16
C ASN A 24 4.75 -5.81 -15.20
N ARG A 25 3.78 -6.55 -14.65
CA ARG A 25 2.45 -5.94 -14.42
C ARG A 25 2.48 -5.02 -13.21
N LYS A 26 2.55 -3.72 -13.49
CA LYS A 26 2.40 -2.66 -12.49
C LYS A 26 1.00 -2.78 -11.88
N LYS A 27 0.92 -3.03 -10.58
CA LYS A 27 -0.37 -3.23 -9.89
C LYS A 27 -0.85 -1.93 -9.29
N ARG A 28 -2.13 -1.59 -9.50
CA ARG A 28 -2.75 -0.46 -8.82
C ARG A 28 -3.46 -0.95 -7.57
N LEU A 29 -3.04 -0.45 -6.42
CA LEU A 29 -3.72 -0.64 -5.14
C LEU A 29 -4.33 0.68 -4.69
N ILE A 30 -5.50 0.58 -4.07
CA ILE A 30 -6.21 1.72 -3.51
C ILE A 30 -6.10 1.62 -2.00
N PHE A 31 -5.58 2.68 -1.38
CA PHE A 31 -5.48 2.83 0.07
C PHE A 31 -6.33 4.00 0.53
N HIS A 32 -7.18 3.78 1.53
CA HIS A 32 -7.81 4.88 2.26
C HIS A 32 -6.90 5.24 3.43
N VAL A 33 -6.34 6.43 3.38
CA VAL A 33 -5.39 6.93 4.37
C VAL A 33 -5.95 8.17 5.07
N VAL A 34 -5.64 8.30 6.36
CA VAL A 34 -5.90 9.52 7.13
C VAL A 34 -4.57 10.22 7.31
N PRO A 35 -4.38 11.43 6.76
CA PRO A 35 -3.17 12.19 6.99
C PRO A 35 -3.01 12.52 8.46
N LYS A 36 -1.77 12.53 8.97
CA LYS A 36 -1.51 12.83 10.39
C LYS A 36 -2.14 14.13 10.89
N ASN A 37 -2.21 15.14 10.01
CA ASN A 37 -2.76 16.47 10.30
C ASN A 37 -4.16 16.68 9.67
N GLY A 38 -4.77 15.63 9.13
CA GLY A 38 -6.07 15.68 8.46
C GLY A 38 -7.16 15.01 9.28
N ASN A 39 -8.39 15.53 9.18
CA ASN A 39 -9.57 14.94 9.82
C ASN A 39 -10.43 14.13 8.83
N HIS A 40 -9.95 13.95 7.60
CA HIS A 40 -10.68 13.29 6.52
C HIS A 40 -9.80 12.23 5.86
N SER A 41 -10.41 11.08 5.56
CA SER A 41 -9.77 10.02 4.79
C SER A 41 -9.63 10.45 3.34
N ILE A 42 -8.45 10.27 2.77
CA ILE A 42 -8.18 10.45 1.35
C ILE A 42 -7.94 9.09 0.70
N GLU A 43 -8.35 8.98 -0.56
CA GLU A 43 -8.09 7.81 -1.37
C GLU A 43 -6.78 7.99 -2.14
N VAL A 44 -5.83 7.08 -1.95
CA VAL A 44 -4.52 7.10 -2.58
C VAL A 44 -4.37 5.91 -3.51
N HIS A 45 -4.07 6.22 -4.77
CA HIS A 45 -3.82 5.24 -5.81
C HIS A 45 -2.32 4.98 -5.90
N GLY A 46 -1.89 3.82 -5.42
CA GLY A 46 -0.51 3.37 -5.42
C GLY A 46 -0.24 2.39 -6.56
N LEU A 47 0.66 2.76 -7.45
CA LEU A 47 1.26 1.86 -8.44
C LEU A 47 2.39 1.07 -7.78
N VAL A 48 2.11 -0.16 -7.38
CA VAL A 48 3.05 -1.05 -6.69
C VAL A 48 4.12 -1.54 -7.64
N MET A 49 5.37 -1.42 -7.18
CA MET A 49 6.57 -1.91 -7.86
C MET A 49 7.21 -3.07 -7.11
N SER A 50 7.18 -3.04 -5.77
CA SER A 50 7.63 -4.15 -4.94
C SER A 50 6.70 -4.38 -3.77
N MET A 51 6.65 -5.63 -3.33
CA MET A 51 5.92 -6.06 -2.15
C MET A 51 6.68 -7.22 -1.51
N GLU A 52 7.05 -7.05 -0.26
CA GLU A 52 7.87 -8.00 0.51
C GLU A 52 7.14 -8.37 1.79
N MET A 53 7.17 -9.65 2.14
CA MET A 53 6.58 -10.14 3.38
C MET A 53 7.51 -9.82 4.55
N GLU A 54 6.98 -9.29 5.66
CA GLU A 54 7.79 -8.88 6.80
C GLU A 54 8.18 -10.06 7.71
N ASP A 55 7.20 -10.91 8.05
CA ASP A 55 7.28 -11.83 9.20
C ASP A 55 7.01 -13.30 8.86
N GLY A 56 6.89 -13.65 7.57
CA GLY A 56 6.59 -15.02 7.13
C GLY A 56 5.12 -15.44 7.30
N SER A 57 4.27 -14.62 7.92
CA SER A 57 2.86 -14.95 8.17
C SER A 57 1.96 -14.84 6.94
N GLY A 58 2.40 -14.11 5.93
CA GLY A 58 1.58 -13.69 4.80
C GLY A 58 0.53 -12.64 5.15
N GLU A 59 0.60 -12.05 6.35
CA GLU A 59 -0.33 -11.02 6.84
C GLU A 59 0.29 -9.62 6.96
N SER A 60 1.61 -9.51 7.00
CA SER A 60 2.33 -8.24 7.14
C SER A 60 3.24 -8.02 5.93
N TRP A 61 3.09 -6.86 5.28
CA TRP A 61 3.71 -6.57 3.98
C TRP A 61 4.35 -5.19 3.95
N ASN A 62 5.56 -5.11 3.41
CA ASN A 62 6.23 -3.88 3.03
C ASN A 62 6.00 -3.65 1.53
N ILE A 63 5.25 -2.60 1.18
CA ILE A 63 4.86 -2.25 -0.18
C ILE A 63 5.60 -1.00 -0.59
N SER A 64 6.14 -0.96 -1.81
CA SER A 64 6.72 0.25 -2.38
C SER A 64 6.27 0.48 -3.82
N GLY A 65 6.25 1.74 -4.22
CA GLY A 65 5.76 2.11 -5.54
C GLY A 65 5.73 3.60 -5.80
N TYR A 66 4.88 3.97 -6.75
CA TYR A 66 4.65 5.36 -7.15
C TYR A 66 3.18 5.74 -6.99
N THR A 67 2.90 6.96 -6.58
CA THR A 67 1.56 7.53 -6.65
C THR A 67 1.22 7.99 -8.07
N GLY A 68 -0.06 8.33 -8.32
CA GLY A 68 -0.49 8.90 -9.60
C GLY A 68 0.24 10.20 -10.03
N ASN A 69 0.81 10.93 -9.07
CA ASN A 69 1.65 12.11 -9.29
C ASN A 69 3.17 11.79 -9.30
N ASN A 70 3.56 10.55 -9.60
CA ASN A 70 4.94 10.08 -9.71
C ASN A 70 5.81 10.25 -8.45
N LYS A 71 5.20 10.47 -7.28
CA LYS A 71 5.94 10.48 -6.01
C LYS A 71 6.18 9.05 -5.56
N ARG A 72 7.35 8.76 -5.00
CA ARG A 72 7.61 7.44 -4.43
C ARG A 72 6.84 7.29 -3.12
N PHE A 73 6.43 6.07 -2.83
CA PHE A 73 5.84 5.75 -1.54
C PHE A 73 6.40 4.44 -0.99
N LYS A 74 6.37 4.33 0.34
CA LYS A 74 6.40 3.06 1.05
C LYS A 74 5.15 2.93 1.92
N ALA A 75 4.71 1.71 2.11
CA ALA A 75 3.64 1.40 3.02
C ALA A 75 3.96 0.12 3.78
N TYR A 76 3.73 0.15 5.09
CA TYR A 76 3.59 -1.05 5.89
C TYR A 76 2.12 -1.41 5.93
N TYR A 77 1.74 -2.64 5.54
CA TYR A 77 0.35 -3.03 5.38
C TYR A 77 0.05 -4.39 6.01
N ARG A 78 -1.01 -4.44 6.81
CA ARG A 78 -1.52 -5.67 7.45
C ARG A 78 -2.81 -6.12 6.79
N THR A 79 -2.81 -7.27 6.13
CA THR A 79 -3.96 -7.74 5.33
C THR A 79 -5.13 -8.20 6.17
N ASN A 80 -4.88 -8.82 7.33
CA ASN A 80 -5.92 -9.27 8.27
C ASN A 80 -6.75 -8.12 8.84
N ARG A 81 -6.14 -6.95 9.05
CA ARG A 81 -6.78 -5.76 9.61
C ARG A 81 -7.12 -4.72 8.54
N ARG A 82 -6.55 -4.86 7.35
CA ARG A 82 -6.59 -3.87 6.27
C ARG A 82 -6.11 -2.48 6.70
N THR A 83 -5.15 -2.44 7.62
CA THR A 83 -4.59 -1.20 8.18
C THR A 83 -3.07 -1.18 8.07
N GLY A 84 -2.47 -0.04 8.36
CA GLY A 84 -1.03 0.14 8.19
C GLY A 84 -0.58 1.58 8.22
N VAL A 85 0.64 1.80 7.74
CA VAL A 85 1.28 3.11 7.64
C VAL A 85 1.63 3.36 6.18
N TYR A 86 1.37 4.57 5.71
CA TYR A 86 1.65 5.02 4.36
C TYR A 86 2.55 6.26 4.42
N GLN A 87 3.59 6.29 3.59
CA GLN A 87 4.56 7.38 3.58
C GLN A 87 4.98 7.72 2.15
N ILE A 88 4.89 9.01 1.81
CA ILE A 88 5.53 9.55 0.61
C ILE A 88 7.01 9.77 0.89
N ILE A 89 7.85 9.30 -0.04
CA ILE A 89 9.31 9.43 0.01
C ILE A 89 9.69 10.34 -1.16
N ASP A 90 10.32 11.45 -0.84
CA ASP A 90 10.86 12.40 -1.82
C ASP A 90 12.07 11.78 -2.55
#